data_AF-A0A662XWG3-F1
#
_entry.id   AF-A0A662XWG3-F1
#
_cell.length_a   1.000
_cell.length_b   1.000
_cell.length_c   1.000
_cell.angle_alpha   90.00
_cell.angle_beta   90.00
_cell.angle_gamma   90.00
#
_symmetry.space_group_name_H-M   'P 1'
#
loop_
_entity.id
_entity.type
_entity.pdbx_description
1 polymer ?
#
loop_
_entity_poly.entity_id
_entity_poly.type
_entity_poly.pdbx_seq_one_letter_code
_entity_poly.pdbx_strand_id
1 'polypeptide(L)'
;NFPEGLALFVSSLQGLQTGIILSIGIILHNLPEGVAIAAPVYYATGSKLQAFKWTAISGIAQPIGAGVGWAAVSGGMSYALEASLYAVVAGMLTCIAAKELLPGAYRFDPKGKYFLLSFFVGVAIIACSMVLIHYAGSD
;
A
#
# COMPACT_ATOMS: atom_id res chain seq x y z
N ASN A 1 2.31 4.76 2.63
CA ASN A 1 2.65 5.71 1.54
C ASN A 1 3.98 5.52 0.75
N PHE A 2 5.21 5.70 1.29
CA PHE A 2 6.44 5.62 0.44
C PHE A 2 6.61 4.27 -0.28
N PRO A 3 6.52 3.11 0.42
CA PRO A 3 6.62 1.81 -0.23
C PRO A 3 5.53 1.57 -1.27
N GLU A 4 4.29 2.04 -1.05
CA GLU A 4 3.22 1.94 -2.06
C GLU A 4 3.52 2.77 -3.31
N GLY A 5 4.13 3.94 -3.16
CA GLY A 5 4.54 4.76 -4.29
C GLY A 5 5.57 4.05 -5.17
N LEU A 6 6.56 3.44 -4.53
CA LEU A 6 7.55 2.62 -5.24
C LEU A 6 6.90 1.38 -5.87
N ALA A 7 5.99 0.70 -5.14
CA ALA A 7 5.23 -0.44 -5.65
C ALA A 7 4.42 -0.08 -6.90
N LEU A 8 3.75 1.07 -6.86
CA LEU A 8 2.95 1.56 -7.96
C LEU A 8 3.80 1.75 -9.22
N PHE A 9 4.95 2.41 -9.08
CA PHE A 9 5.88 2.58 -10.20
C PHE A 9 6.39 1.24 -10.73
N VAL A 10 6.89 0.38 -9.85
CA VAL A 10 7.46 -0.92 -10.20
C VAL A 10 6.43 -1.81 -10.91
N SER A 11 5.16 -1.75 -10.50
CA SER A 11 4.07 -2.46 -11.16
C SER A 11 3.72 -1.92 -12.55
N SER A 12 3.85 -0.60 -12.75
CA SER A 12 3.59 0.03 -14.05
C SER A 12 4.60 -0.39 -15.12
N LEU A 13 5.78 -0.87 -14.72
CA LEU A 13 6.79 -1.42 -15.64
C LEU A 13 6.30 -2.69 -16.36
N GLN A 14 5.35 -3.43 -15.78
CA GLN A 14 4.76 -4.62 -16.41
C GLN A 14 3.73 -4.29 -17.50
N GLY A 15 3.24 -3.04 -17.54
CA GLY A 15 2.26 -2.60 -18.52
C GLY A 15 1.21 -1.66 -17.94
N LEU A 16 0.54 -0.93 -18.84
CA LEU A 16 -0.45 0.08 -18.50
C LEU A 16 -1.65 -0.52 -17.72
N GLN A 17 -2.12 -1.70 -18.12
CA GLN A 17 -3.26 -2.36 -17.46
C GLN A 17 -2.93 -2.71 -16.00
N THR A 18 -1.79 -3.37 -15.75
CA THR A 18 -1.32 -3.70 -14.39
C THR A 18 -1.14 -2.45 -13.55
N GLY A 19 -0.53 -1.41 -14.12
CA GLY A 19 -0.38 -0.11 -13.46
C GLY A 19 -1.71 0.52 -13.07
N ILE A 20 -2.72 0.51 -13.95
CA ILE A 20 -4.06 1.06 -13.66
C ILE A 20 -4.75 0.26 -12.56
N ILE A 21 -4.75 -1.06 -12.64
CA ILE A 21 -5.39 -1.95 -11.66
C ILE A 21 -4.79 -1.70 -10.27
N LEU A 22 -3.47 -1.68 -10.16
CA LEU A 22 -2.78 -1.40 -8.89
C LEU A 22 -2.96 0.04 -8.42
N SER A 23 -3.00 1.02 -9.32
CA SER A 23 -3.33 2.41 -8.97
C SER A 23 -4.68 2.50 -8.26
N ILE A 24 -5.71 1.86 -8.82
CA ILE A 24 -7.05 1.84 -8.24
C ILE A 24 -7.03 1.16 -6.87
N GLY A 25 -6.37 0.00 -6.77
CA GLY A 25 -6.23 -0.73 -5.50
C GLY A 25 -5.56 0.12 -4.41
N ILE A 26 -4.49 0.82 -4.74
CA ILE A 26 -3.77 1.69 -3.80
C ILE A 26 -4.61 2.92 -3.43
N ILE A 27 -5.31 3.55 -4.38
CA ILE A 27 -6.24 4.66 -4.07
C ILE A 27 -7.29 4.23 -3.04
N LEU A 28 -7.87 3.04 -3.23
CA LEU A 28 -8.87 2.50 -2.31
C LEU A 28 -8.28 2.16 -0.93
N HIS A 29 -7.01 1.74 -0.86
CA HIS A 29 -6.29 1.49 0.41
C HIS A 29 -5.95 2.79 1.15
N ASN A 30 -5.57 3.82 0.40
CA ASN A 30 -5.13 5.10 0.96
C ASN A 30 -6.26 5.87 1.66
N LEU A 31 -7.52 5.62 1.30
CA LEU A 31 -8.65 6.25 1.95
C LEU A 31 -8.78 5.80 3.42
N PRO A 32 -8.87 4.49 3.75
CA PRO A 32 -8.74 3.98 5.12
C PRO A 32 -7.46 4.42 5.84
N GLU A 33 -6.29 4.37 5.18
CA GLU A 33 -5.02 4.79 5.78
C GLU A 33 -5.04 6.27 6.17
N GLY A 34 -5.57 7.13 5.30
CA GLY A 34 -5.71 8.55 5.57
C GLY A 34 -6.59 8.83 6.79
N VAL A 35 -7.69 8.09 6.96
CA VAL A 35 -8.53 8.17 8.17
C VAL A 35 -7.77 7.67 9.41
N ALA A 36 -7.00 6.59 9.29
CA ALA A 36 -6.20 6.03 10.37
C ALA A 36 -5.09 6.99 10.86
N ILE A 37 -4.59 7.86 9.99
CA ILE A 37 -3.63 8.93 10.36
C ILE A 37 -4.37 10.16 10.92
N ALA A 38 -5.44 10.60 10.24
CA ALA A 38 -6.15 11.83 10.60
C ALA A 38 -6.85 11.74 11.97
N ALA A 39 -7.49 10.60 12.26
CA ALA A 39 -8.27 10.40 13.48
C ALA A 39 -7.45 10.62 14.77
N PRO A 40 -6.33 9.92 15.02
CA PRO A 40 -5.56 10.11 16.25
C PRO A 40 -4.97 11.52 16.36
N VAL A 41 -4.53 12.13 15.25
CA VAL A 41 -4.04 13.52 15.25
C VAL A 41 -5.16 14.48 15.64
N TYR A 42 -6.37 14.29 15.12
CA TYR A 42 -7.53 15.10 15.51
C TYR A 42 -7.88 14.90 16.99
N TYR A 43 -7.91 13.66 17.49
CA TYR A 43 -8.20 13.38 18.90
C TYR A 43 -7.14 13.96 19.85
N ALA A 44 -5.87 14.02 19.43
CA ALA A 44 -4.79 14.57 20.24
C ALA A 44 -4.74 16.11 20.20
N THR A 45 -5.08 16.74 19.07
CA THR A 45 -4.86 18.19 18.86
C THR A 45 -6.13 19.03 18.82
N GLY A 46 -7.31 18.41 18.64
CA GLY A 46 -8.58 19.08 18.40
C GLY A 46 -8.69 19.83 17.06
N SER A 47 -7.65 19.82 16.22
CA SER A 47 -7.58 20.63 15.00
C SER A 47 -7.75 19.80 13.73
N LYS A 48 -8.83 20.06 12.99
CA LYS A 48 -9.07 19.44 11.66
C LYS A 48 -7.97 19.79 10.65
N LEU A 49 -7.44 21.02 10.74
CA LEU A 49 -6.36 21.47 9.85
C LEU A 49 -5.06 20.71 10.12
N GLN A 50 -4.74 20.43 11.38
CA GLN A 50 -3.56 19.62 11.70
C GLN A 50 -3.74 18.18 11.22
N ALA A 51 -4.89 17.56 11.47
CA ALA A 51 -5.20 16.22 10.98
C ALA A 51 -5.06 16.13 9.45
N PHE A 52 -5.61 17.10 8.72
CA PHE A 52 -5.45 17.18 7.27
C PHE A 52 -3.98 17.37 6.85
N LYS A 53 -3.26 18.31 7.46
CA LYS A 53 -1.84 18.57 7.14
C LYS A 53 -0.98 17.33 7.30
N TRP A 54 -1.07 16.63 8.43
CA TRP A 54 -0.28 15.43 8.68
C TRP A 54 -0.64 14.28 7.72
N THR A 55 -1.93 14.14 7.40
CA THR A 55 -2.38 13.16 6.41
C THR A 55 -1.86 13.49 5.01
N ALA A 56 -1.90 14.76 4.60
CA ALA A 56 -1.38 15.21 3.31
C ALA A 56 0.16 15.04 3.21
N ILE A 57 0.90 15.37 4.28
CA ILE A 57 2.35 15.15 4.35
C ILE A 57 2.68 13.66 4.18
N SER A 58 1.93 12.78 4.83
CA SER A 58 2.08 11.33 4.64
C SER A 58 1.82 10.93 3.18
N GLY A 59 0.77 11.48 2.56
CA GLY A 59 0.43 11.21 1.16
C GLY A 59 1.52 11.61 0.17
N ILE A 60 2.26 12.70 0.42
CA ILE A 60 3.40 13.15 -0.42
C ILE A 60 4.52 12.10 -0.47
N ALA A 61 4.63 11.22 0.52
CA ALA A 61 5.63 10.15 0.49
C ALA A 61 5.44 9.20 -0.71
N GLN A 62 4.21 9.07 -1.22
CA GLN A 62 3.88 8.20 -2.34
C GLN A 62 4.45 8.69 -3.69
N PRO A 63 4.21 9.94 -4.16
CA PRO A 63 4.87 10.43 -5.38
C PRO A 63 6.39 10.47 -5.24
N ILE A 64 6.94 10.69 -4.03
CA ILE A 64 8.38 10.58 -3.79
C ILE A 64 8.86 9.15 -4.03
N GLY A 65 8.17 8.13 -3.49
CA GLY A 65 8.51 6.73 -3.73
C GLY A 65 8.46 6.34 -5.21
N ALA A 66 7.44 6.79 -5.93
CA ALA A 66 7.33 6.59 -7.37
C ALA A 66 8.47 7.27 -8.14
N GLY A 67 8.82 8.51 -7.75
CA GLY A 67 9.94 9.26 -8.33
C GLY A 67 11.29 8.59 -8.09
N VAL A 68 11.50 7.99 -6.91
CA VAL A 68 12.72 7.19 -6.62
C VAL A 68 12.77 5.96 -7.51
N GLY A 69 11.65 5.25 -7.71
CA GLY A 69 11.56 4.13 -8.63
C GLY A 69 11.93 4.52 -10.06
N TRP A 70 11.38 5.64 -10.53
CA TRP A 70 11.70 6.20 -11.84
C TRP A 70 13.17 6.56 -11.98
N ALA A 71 13.74 7.26 -10.99
CA ALA A 71 15.16 7.61 -10.99
C ALA A 71 16.05 6.37 -11.03
N ALA A 72 15.69 5.31 -10.30
CA ALA A 72 16.44 4.06 -10.27
C ALA A 72 16.53 3.37 -11.64
N VAL A 73 15.49 3.46 -12.47
CA VAL A 73 15.46 2.83 -13.81
C VAL A 73 15.81 3.79 -14.96
N SER A 74 15.99 5.08 -14.67
CA SER A 74 16.22 6.13 -15.68
C SER A 74 17.48 5.92 -16.53
N GLY A 75 18.50 5.22 -16.00
CA GLY A 75 19.75 4.88 -16.70
C GLY A 75 19.70 3.61 -17.55
N GLY A 76 18.53 2.96 -17.62
CA GLY A 76 18.34 1.69 -18.32
C GLY A 76 17.77 0.61 -17.41
N MET A 77 17.09 -0.34 -18.03
CA MET A 77 16.33 -1.38 -17.35
C MET A 77 16.97 -2.74 -17.60
N SER A 78 17.13 -3.51 -16.52
CA SER A 78 17.67 -4.87 -16.56
C SER A 78 16.83 -5.77 -15.67
N TYR A 79 16.75 -7.06 -16.00
CA TYR A 79 16.03 -8.04 -15.18
C TYR A 79 16.50 -8.07 -13.73
N ALA A 80 17.81 -7.85 -13.49
CA ALA A 80 18.37 -7.79 -12.14
C ALA A 80 17.85 -6.56 -11.36
N LEU A 81 17.78 -5.39 -12.02
CA LEU A 81 17.26 -4.17 -11.41
C LEU A 81 15.78 -4.30 -11.09
N GLU A 82 14.97 -4.76 -12.05
CA GLU A 82 13.54 -5.02 -11.83
C GLU A 82 13.32 -5.99 -10.66
N ALA A 83 13.97 -7.15 -10.68
CA ALA A 83 13.85 -8.14 -9.60
C ALA A 83 14.25 -7.55 -8.25
N SER A 84 15.31 -6.74 -8.20
CA SER A 84 15.75 -6.08 -6.97
C SER A 84 14.72 -5.06 -6.45
N LEU A 85 14.12 -4.26 -7.34
CA LEU A 85 13.11 -3.27 -6.98
C LEU A 85 11.84 -3.97 -6.46
N TYR A 86 11.39 -5.03 -7.13
CA TYR A 86 10.28 -5.87 -6.67
C TYR A 86 10.55 -6.45 -5.28
N ALA A 87 11.74 -7.03 -5.07
CA ALA A 87 12.12 -7.62 -3.78
C ALA A 87 12.17 -6.58 -2.66
N VAL A 88 12.72 -5.39 -2.92
CA VAL A 88 12.79 -4.28 -1.96
C VAL A 88 11.38 -3.82 -1.58
N VAL A 89 10.50 -3.60 -2.56
CA VAL A 89 9.11 -3.23 -2.32
C VAL A 89 8.38 -4.29 -1.49
N ALA A 90 8.49 -5.56 -1.90
CA ALA A 90 7.86 -6.67 -1.20
C ALA A 90 8.34 -6.77 0.25
N GLY A 91 9.65 -6.61 0.48
CA GLY A 91 10.24 -6.59 1.82
C GLY A 91 9.70 -5.45 2.69
N MET A 92 9.62 -4.23 2.15
CA MET A 92 9.08 -3.07 2.89
C MET A 92 7.61 -3.27 3.28
N LEU A 93 6.75 -3.67 2.34
CA LEU A 93 5.33 -3.87 2.60
C LEU A 93 5.08 -5.04 3.57
N THR A 94 5.84 -6.13 3.43
CA THR A 94 5.77 -7.26 4.36
C THR A 94 6.20 -6.86 5.76
N CYS A 95 7.27 -6.07 5.89
CA CYS A 95 7.74 -5.58 7.19
C CYS A 95 6.69 -4.72 7.88
N ILE A 96 6.08 -3.76 7.16
CA ILE A 96 5.00 -2.92 7.70
C ILE A 96 3.80 -3.78 8.12
N ALA A 97 3.37 -4.72 7.28
CA ALA A 97 2.26 -5.60 7.62
C ALA A 97 2.56 -6.44 8.88
N ALA A 98 3.76 -7.02 8.98
CA ALA A 98 4.15 -7.91 10.06
C ALA A 98 4.48 -7.20 11.38
N LYS A 99 5.10 -6.02 11.32
CA LYS A 99 5.57 -5.28 12.51
C LYS A 99 4.56 -4.25 13.02
N GLU A 100 3.76 -3.67 12.14
CA GLU A 100 2.85 -2.58 12.50
C GLU A 100 1.39 -3.04 12.45
N LEU A 101 0.91 -3.49 11.30
CA LEU A 101 -0.54 -3.75 11.10
C LEU A 101 -1.03 -4.97 11.88
N LEU A 102 -0.33 -6.11 11.80
CA LEU A 102 -0.73 -7.33 12.49
C LEU A 102 -0.67 -7.17 14.03
N PRO A 103 0.42 -6.66 14.62
CA PRO A 103 0.46 -6.40 16.07
C PRO A 103 -0.53 -5.32 16.50
N GLY A 104 -0.77 -4.30 15.67
CA GLY A 104 -1.77 -3.27 15.92
C GLY A 104 -3.18 -3.85 15.99
N ALA A 105 -3.56 -4.67 15.01
CA ALA A 105 -4.87 -5.34 14.99
C ALA A 105 -5.06 -6.25 16.21
N TYR A 106 -4.04 -7.04 16.57
CA TYR A 106 -4.07 -7.88 17.76
C TYR A 106 -4.17 -7.06 19.06
N ARG A 107 -3.51 -5.89 19.14
CA ARG A 107 -3.58 -5.01 20.31
C ARG A 107 -5.00 -4.49 20.56
N PHE A 108 -5.77 -4.23 19.51
CA PHE A 108 -7.16 -3.78 19.63
C PHE A 108 -8.18 -4.91 19.85
N ASP A 109 -7.83 -6.15 19.50
CA ASP A 109 -8.64 -7.35 19.77
C ASP A 109 -7.78 -8.57 20.15
N PRO A 110 -7.25 -8.61 21.40
CA PRO A 110 -6.33 -9.68 21.82
C PRO A 110 -6.98 -11.07 21.88
N LYS A 111 -8.32 -11.12 21.98
CA LYS A 111 -9.08 -12.38 21.98
C LYS A 111 -9.33 -12.91 20.57
N GLY A 112 -8.99 -12.14 19.54
CA GLY A 112 -9.09 -12.55 18.14
C GLY A 112 -10.51 -12.67 17.59
N LYS A 113 -11.53 -12.16 18.28
CA LYS A 113 -12.94 -12.33 17.89
C LYS A 113 -13.26 -11.66 16.55
N TYR A 114 -12.76 -10.45 16.33
CA TYR A 114 -12.92 -9.67 15.11
C TYR A 114 -11.66 -9.71 14.25
N PHE A 115 -10.48 -9.76 14.87
CA PHE A 115 -9.20 -9.78 14.17
C PHE A 115 -9.10 -10.96 13.21
N LEU A 116 -9.33 -12.20 13.68
CA LEU A 116 -9.17 -13.40 12.86
C LEU A 116 -10.11 -13.38 11.65
N LEU A 117 -11.40 -13.12 11.88
CA LEU A 117 -12.39 -13.04 10.82
C LEU A 117 -12.04 -11.94 9.81
N SER A 118 -11.72 -10.73 10.27
CA SER A 118 -11.45 -9.59 9.38
C SER A 118 -10.16 -9.79 8.58
N PHE A 119 -9.14 -10.43 9.17
CA PHE A 119 -7.91 -10.78 8.47
C PHE A 119 -8.20 -11.75 7.32
N PHE A 120 -8.89 -12.86 7.58
CA PHE A 120 -9.21 -13.84 6.55
C PHE A 120 -10.20 -13.32 5.50
N VAL A 121 -11.15 -12.46 5.90
CA VAL A 121 -12.01 -11.75 4.94
C VAL A 121 -11.16 -10.85 4.02
N GLY A 122 -10.19 -10.11 4.57
CA GLY A 122 -9.26 -9.32 3.77
C GLY A 122 -8.45 -10.17 2.78
N VAL A 123 -7.93 -11.31 3.22
CA VAL A 123 -7.22 -12.28 2.36
C VAL A 123 -8.15 -12.81 1.27
N ALA A 124 -9.39 -13.18 1.61
CA ALA A 124 -10.36 -13.69 0.66
C ALA A 124 -10.74 -12.65 -0.40
N ILE A 125 -10.91 -11.37 -0.01
CA ILE A 125 -11.19 -10.28 -0.95
C ILE A 125 -10.06 -10.16 -1.99
N ILE A 126 -8.80 -10.17 -1.56
CA ILE A 126 -7.66 -10.09 -2.48
C ILE A 126 -7.56 -11.35 -3.36
N ALA A 127 -7.70 -12.55 -2.78
CA ALA A 127 -7.63 -13.79 -3.54
C ALA A 127 -8.72 -13.87 -4.62
N CYS A 128 -9.98 -13.55 -4.27
CA CYS A 128 -11.08 -13.50 -5.23
C CYS A 128 -10.87 -12.42 -6.30
N SER A 129 -10.35 -11.25 -5.92
CA SER A 129 -10.05 -10.18 -6.88
C SER A 129 -9.01 -10.63 -7.91
N MET A 130 -7.96 -11.32 -7.48
CA MET A 130 -6.94 -11.84 -8.40
C MET A 130 -7.50 -12.90 -9.36
N VAL A 131 -8.35 -13.82 -8.86
CA VAL A 131 -9.02 -14.82 -9.71
C VAL A 131 -9.91 -14.14 -10.75
N LEU A 132 -10.68 -13.14 -10.35
CA LEU A 132 -11.55 -12.38 -11.25
C LEU A 132 -10.75 -11.61 -12.31
N ILE A 133 -9.65 -10.96 -11.93
CA ILE A 133 -8.78 -10.23 -12.86
C ILE A 133 -8.16 -11.20 -13.88
N HIS A 134 -7.71 -12.37 -13.43
CA HIS A 134 -7.16 -13.39 -14.31
C HIS A 134 -8.20 -13.87 -15.33
N TYR A 135 -9.43 -14.16 -14.88
CA TYR A 135 -10.50 -14.61 -15.76
C TYR A 135 -11.05 -13.51 -16.68
N ALA A 136 -10.88 -12.24 -16.31
CA ALA A 136 -11.29 -11.08 -17.11
C ALA A 136 -10.30 -10.72 -18.24
N GLY A 137 -9.24 -11.51 -18.44
CA GLY A 137 -8.33 -11.40 -19.60
C GLY A 137 -7.00 -10.72 -19.30
N SER A 138 -6.37 -11.01 -18.17
CA SER A 138 -4.94 -10.68 -17.97
C SER A 138 -4.07 -11.85 -18.45
N ASP A 139 -3.68 -11.82 -19.73
CA ASP A 139 -2.50 -12.52 -20.24
C ASP A 139 -1.26 -11.62 -20.11
#